data_AF-A0A6I5RKU0-F1
#
_entry.id   AF-A0A6I5RKU0-F1
#
_cell.length_a   1.000
_cell.length_b   1.000
_cell.length_c   1.000
_cell.angle_alpha   90.00
_cell.angle_beta   90.00
_cell.angle_gamma   90.00
#
_symmetry.space_group_name_H-M   'P 1'
#
loop_
_entity.id
_entity.type
_entity.pdbx_description
1 polymer ?
#
loop_
_entity_poly.entity_id
_entity_poly.type
_entity_poly.pdbx_seq_one_letter_code
_entity_poly.pdbx_strand_id
1 'polypeptide(L)'
;FALFITNDANQLEFAKAADVLPSTTEALEDSYFTDAATAATTLEQARALSAVQMQEAEVLLPPHEDIKELQQIVYDNLQAAMLGDKTVDEAVADAAIEWNER
;
A
#
# COMPACT_ATOMS: atom_id res chain seq x y z
N PHE A 1 11.76 -23.83 -1.44
CA PHE A 1 11.24 -23.07 -2.60
C PHE A 1 10.79 -21.66 -2.18
N ALA A 2 9.80 -21.49 -1.30
CA ALA A 2 9.36 -20.16 -0.85
C ALA A 2 10.51 -19.26 -0.37
N LEU A 3 11.36 -19.74 0.55
CA LEU A 3 12.53 -18.99 1.02
C LEU A 3 13.53 -18.62 -0.10
N PHE A 4 13.64 -19.45 -1.14
CA PHE A 4 14.51 -19.14 -2.27
C PHE A 4 13.93 -17.97 -3.06
N ILE A 5 12.66 -18.01 -3.45
CA ILE A 5 12.05 -16.94 -4.26
C ILE A 5 11.88 -15.62 -3.48
N THR A 6 11.86 -15.64 -2.15
CA THR A 6 11.71 -14.44 -1.30
C THR A 6 13.04 -13.92 -0.73
N ASN A 7 14.19 -14.45 -1.13
CA ASN A 7 15.49 -13.88 -0.73
C ASN A 7 15.81 -12.59 -1.49
N ASP A 8 16.81 -11.83 -1.03
CA ASP A 8 17.17 -10.53 -1.62
C ASP A 8 17.48 -10.60 -3.11
N ALA A 9 18.30 -11.57 -3.53
CA ALA A 9 18.72 -11.70 -4.91
C ALA A 9 17.54 -11.97 -5.86
N ASN A 10 16.68 -12.92 -5.52
CA ASN A 10 15.52 -13.27 -6.35
C ASN A 10 14.45 -12.17 -6.32
N GLN A 11 14.24 -11.50 -5.18
CA GLN A 11 13.35 -10.35 -5.11
C GLN A 11 13.87 -9.17 -5.93
N LEU A 12 15.17 -8.89 -5.90
CA LEU A 12 15.80 -7.84 -6.71
C LEU A 12 15.62 -8.09 -8.21
N GLU A 13 15.91 -9.31 -8.67
CA GLU A 13 15.72 -9.68 -10.07
C GLU A 13 14.25 -9.57 -10.50
N PHE A 14 13.33 -10.06 -9.68
CA PHE A 14 11.90 -9.97 -9.95
C PHE A 14 11.40 -8.52 -9.97
N ALA A 15 11.83 -7.71 -9.00
CA ALA A 15 11.44 -6.32 -8.87
C ALA A 15 11.88 -5.48 -10.08
N LYS A 16 13.10 -5.71 -10.57
CA LYS A 16 13.62 -5.11 -11.81
C LYS A 16 12.85 -5.54 -13.06
N ALA A 17 12.44 -6.81 -13.13
CA ALA A 17 11.74 -7.36 -14.29
C ALA A 17 10.26 -6.95 -14.36
N ALA A 18 9.60 -6.79 -13.22
CA ALA A 18 8.18 -6.50 -13.11
C ALA A 18 7.86 -5.03 -12.77
N ASP A 19 8.87 -4.20 -12.53
CA ASP A 19 8.76 -2.80 -12.09
C ASP A 19 7.92 -2.66 -10.79
N VAL A 20 8.23 -3.52 -9.81
CA VAL A 20 7.66 -3.49 -8.45
C VAL A 20 8.76 -3.20 -7.42
N LEU A 21 8.40 -2.93 -6.16
CA LEU A 21 9.36 -2.79 -5.07
C LEU A 21 9.61 -4.16 -4.41
N PRO A 22 10.87 -4.48 -4.04
CA PRO A 22 11.17 -5.64 -3.22
C PRO A 22 10.68 -5.40 -1.78
N SER A 23 10.38 -6.48 -1.07
CA SER A 23 9.99 -6.42 0.35
C SER A 23 11.16 -6.62 1.31
N THR A 24 12.37 -6.86 0.79
CA THR A 24 13.57 -7.02 1.61
C THR A 24 14.43 -5.75 1.57
N THR A 25 15.07 -5.45 2.70
CA THR A 25 15.82 -4.20 2.88
C THR A 25 17.06 -4.16 2.00
N GLU A 26 17.83 -5.25 1.90
CA GLU A 26 19.07 -5.27 1.10
C GLU A 26 18.79 -5.10 -0.40
N ALA A 27 17.72 -5.71 -0.90
CA ALA A 27 17.33 -5.55 -2.31
C ALA A 27 16.89 -4.11 -2.63
N LEU A 28 16.30 -3.40 -1.66
CA LEU A 28 15.84 -2.03 -1.82
C LEU A 28 17.00 -1.01 -1.85
N GLU A 29 18.18 -1.38 -1.35
CA GLU A 29 19.40 -0.55 -1.36
C GLU A 29 20.10 -0.54 -2.73
N ASP A 30 19.71 -1.41 -3.68
CA ASP A 30 20.28 -1.45 -5.02
C ASP A 30 20.11 -0.11 -5.77
N SER A 31 21.11 0.26 -6.57
CA SER A 31 21.12 1.53 -7.32
C SER A 31 19.90 1.72 -8.23
N TYR A 32 19.27 0.63 -8.68
CA TYR A 32 18.03 0.68 -9.43
C TYR A 32 16.87 1.36 -8.68
N PHE A 33 16.88 1.32 -7.35
CA PHE A 33 15.89 1.93 -6.46
C PHE A 33 16.39 3.20 -5.76
N THR A 34 17.69 3.46 -5.75
CA THR A 34 18.27 4.59 -5.00
C THR A 34 18.80 5.71 -5.91
N ASP A 35 19.21 5.41 -7.15
CA ASP A 35 19.76 6.40 -8.08
C ASP A 35 18.68 6.95 -9.02
N ALA A 36 18.14 8.14 -8.72
CA ALA A 36 17.43 8.95 -9.72
C ALA A 36 18.44 9.87 -10.42
N ALA A 37 18.89 9.48 -11.62
CA ALA A 37 19.76 10.33 -12.43
C ALA A 37 19.14 11.71 -12.71
N THR A 38 19.96 12.74 -12.93
CA THR A 38 19.48 14.12 -13.21
C THR A 38 18.63 14.22 -14.48
N ALA A 39 18.74 13.23 -15.39
CA ALA A 39 17.92 13.09 -16.60
C ALA A 39 16.94 11.88 -16.52
N ALA A 40 16.61 11.42 -15.33
CA ALA A 40 15.69 10.30 -15.11
C ALA A 40 14.28 10.61 -15.63
N THR A 41 13.64 9.59 -16.16
CA THR A 41 12.21 9.60 -16.50
C THR A 41 11.36 9.78 -15.25
N THR A 42 10.11 10.21 -15.41
CA THR A 42 9.15 10.32 -14.29
C THR A 42 8.96 8.98 -13.57
N LEU A 43 9.04 7.86 -14.29
CA LEU A 43 8.91 6.52 -13.71
C LEU A 43 10.11 6.19 -12.81
N GLU A 44 11.34 6.46 -13.26
CA GLU A 44 12.55 6.25 -12.46
C GLU A 44 12.56 7.15 -11.22
N GLN A 45 12.12 8.40 -11.34
CA GLN A 45 11.94 9.31 -10.20
C GLN A 45 10.90 8.77 -9.21
N ALA A 46 9.75 8.30 -9.71
CA ALA A 46 8.70 7.72 -8.87
C ALA A 46 9.18 6.45 -8.16
N ARG A 47 9.94 5.59 -8.84
CA ARG A 47 10.53 4.39 -8.24
C ARG A 47 11.47 4.74 -7.09
N ALA A 48 12.40 5.67 -7.33
CA ALA A 48 13.35 6.09 -6.31
C ALA A 48 12.65 6.73 -5.10
N LEU A 49 11.66 7.59 -5.36
CA LEU A 49 10.85 8.18 -4.29
C LEU A 49 10.08 7.12 -3.50
N SER A 50 9.49 6.13 -4.17
CA SER A 50 8.73 5.07 -3.52
C SER A 50 9.64 4.17 -2.67
N ALA A 51 10.87 3.92 -3.12
CA ALA A 51 11.86 3.18 -2.34
C ALA A 51 12.29 3.92 -1.07
N VAL A 52 12.41 5.25 -1.10
CA VAL A 52 12.65 6.06 0.10
C VAL A 52 11.48 5.94 1.09
N GLN A 53 10.24 6.03 0.60
CA GLN A 53 9.04 5.95 1.44
C GLN A 53 8.88 4.60 2.14
N MET A 54 9.40 3.51 1.56
CA MET A 54 9.36 2.19 2.19
C MET A 54 10.08 2.11 3.54
N GLN A 55 11.02 3.03 3.82
CA GLN A 55 11.69 3.11 5.13
C GLN A 55 10.76 3.56 6.26
N GLU A 56 9.68 4.27 5.91
CA GLU A 56 8.65 4.78 6.82
C GLU A 56 7.33 4.01 6.66
N ALA A 57 7.32 2.91 5.91
CA ALA A 57 6.10 2.15 5.66
C ALA A 57 5.61 1.45 6.94
N GLU A 58 4.32 1.62 7.21
CA GLU A 58 3.64 1.02 8.34
C GLU A 58 2.51 0.09 7.89
N VAL A 59 2.23 -0.92 8.70
CA VAL A 59 1.02 -1.75 8.55
C VAL A 59 -0.15 -0.99 9.15
N LEU A 60 -0.79 -0.13 8.35
CA LEU A 60 -1.91 0.70 8.78
C LEU A 60 -3.19 -0.10 9.08
N LEU A 61 -3.38 -1.22 8.37
CA LEU A 61 -4.51 -2.13 8.56
C LEU A 61 -3.96 -3.52 8.91
N PRO A 62 -3.79 -3.83 10.21
CA PRO A 62 -3.39 -5.17 10.61
C PRO A 62 -4.45 -6.19 10.18
N PRO A 63 -4.08 -7.47 9.99
CA PRO A 63 -5.06 -8.52 9.72
C PRO A 63 -6.12 -8.56 10.82
N HIS A 64 -7.37 -8.40 10.43
CA HIS A 64 -8.53 -8.42 11.31
C HIS A 64 -9.55 -9.42 10.76
N GLU A 65 -10.26 -10.11 11.65
CA GLU A 65 -11.37 -10.96 11.27
C GLU A 65 -12.42 -10.13 10.52
N ASP A 66 -12.98 -10.66 9.44
CA ASP A 66 -13.99 -9.96 8.63
C ASP A 66 -13.57 -8.57 8.09
N ILE A 67 -12.27 -8.34 7.86
CA ILE A 67 -11.77 -7.07 7.31
C ILE A 67 -12.46 -6.65 6.00
N LYS A 68 -12.95 -7.61 5.21
CA LYS A 68 -13.72 -7.35 3.98
C LYS A 68 -15.11 -6.78 4.26
N GLU A 69 -15.75 -7.22 5.34
CA GLU A 69 -17.04 -6.68 5.78
C GLU A 69 -16.86 -5.27 6.31
N LEU A 70 -15.83 -5.04 7.16
CA LEU A 70 -15.46 -3.68 7.61
C LEU A 70 -15.21 -2.75 6.42
N GLN A 71 -14.45 -3.22 5.42
CA GLN A 71 -14.17 -2.45 4.21
C GLN A 71 -15.46 -2.11 3.45
N GLN A 72 -16.40 -3.05 3.34
CA GLN A 72 -17.68 -2.79 2.69
C GLN A 72 -18.50 -1.72 3.43
N ILE A 73 -18.66 -1.85 4.74
CA ILE A 73 -19.38 -0.89 5.60
C ILE A 73 -18.79 0.53 5.45
N VAL A 74 -17.46 0.64 5.49
CA VAL A 74 -16.77 1.91 5.30
C VAL A 74 -17.00 2.48 3.89
N TYR A 75 -16.97 1.65 2.85
CA TYR A 75 -17.15 2.11 1.47
C TYR A 75 -18.59 2.53 1.15
N ASP A 76 -19.59 1.82 1.68
CA ASP A 76 -20.99 2.16 1.47
C ASP A 76 -21.31 3.52 2.13
N ASN A 77 -20.81 3.75 3.35
CA ASN A 77 -20.96 5.04 4.03
C ASN A 77 -20.15 6.17 3.37
N LEU A 78 -18.92 5.89 2.92
CA LEU A 78 -18.12 6.85 2.16
C LEU A 78 -18.85 7.26 0.86
N GLN A 79 -19.44 6.30 0.14
CA GLN A 79 -20.18 6.57 -1.09
C GLN A 79 -21.39 7.47 -0.81
N ALA A 80 -22.16 7.20 0.25
CA ALA A 80 -23.29 8.04 0.65
C ALA A 80 -22.84 9.49 0.96
N ALA A 81 -21.69 9.67 1.63
CA ALA A 81 -21.12 11.00 1.86
C ALA A 81 -20.71 11.71 0.56
N MET A 82 -20.08 10.99 -0.38
CA MET A 82 -19.67 11.54 -1.69
C MET A 82 -20.86 11.95 -2.55
N LEU A 83 -22.00 11.25 -2.43
CA LEU A 83 -23.24 11.58 -3.13
C LEU A 83 -24.04 12.70 -2.44
N GLY A 84 -23.67 13.07 -1.22
CA GLY A 84 -24.38 14.07 -0.42
C GLY A 84 -25.62 13.52 0.30
N ASP A 85 -25.80 12.20 0.34
CA ASP A 85 -26.88 11.54 1.07
C ASP A 85 -26.63 11.55 2.60
N LYS A 86 -25.35 11.66 3.00
CA LYS A 86 -24.91 11.84 4.39
C LYS A 86 -23.86 12.95 4.47
N THR A 87 -23.74 13.60 5.62
CA THR A 87 -22.53 14.37 5.94
C THR A 87 -21.35 13.44 6.22
N VAL A 88 -20.12 13.97 6.17
CA VAL A 88 -18.92 13.20 6.51
C VAL A 88 -18.99 12.65 7.94
N ASP A 89 -19.43 13.48 8.89
CA ASP A 89 -19.53 13.08 10.31
C ASP A 89 -20.57 11.96 10.51
N GLU A 90 -21.73 12.06 9.84
CA GLU A 90 -22.75 11.00 9.87
C GLU A 90 -22.26 9.70 9.24
N ALA A 91 -21.60 9.77 8.08
CA ALA A 91 -21.08 8.57 7.42
C ALA A 91 -20.04 7.82 8.27
N VAL A 92 -19.15 8.55 8.95
CA VAL A 92 -18.17 7.94 9.85
C VAL A 92 -18.84 7.32 11.08
N ALA A 93 -19.81 8.03 11.67
CA ALA A 93 -20.54 7.53 12.84
C ALA A 93 -21.36 6.28 12.51
N ASP A 94 -22.08 6.30 11.39
CA ASP A 94 -22.92 5.19 10.94
C ASP A 94 -22.10 3.95 10.60
N ALA A 95 -20.95 4.12 9.90
CA ALA A 95 -20.04 3.00 9.64
C ALA A 95 -19.53 2.35 10.94
N ALA A 96 -19.25 3.15 11.96
CA ALA A 96 -18.82 2.65 13.25
C ALA A 96 -19.95 1.91 13.99
N ILE A 97 -21.18 2.43 13.94
CA ILE A 97 -22.35 1.77 14.55
C ILE A 97 -22.61 0.43 13.86
N GLU A 98 -22.70 0.43 12.53
CA GLU A 98 -22.97 -0.78 11.73
C GLU A 98 -21.93 -1.87 11.98
N TRP A 99 -20.65 -1.51 12.05
CA TRP A 99 -19.59 -2.46 12.39
C TRP A 99 -19.67 -3.00 13.81
N ASN A 100 -20.07 -2.17 14.78
CA ASN A 100 -20.14 -2.57 16.19
C ASN A 100 -21.39 -3.40 16.52
N GLU A 101 -22.45 -3.30 15.72
CA GLU A 101 -23.73 -3.98 15.94
C GLU A 101 -23.89 -5.31 15.16
N ARG A 102 -22.87 -5.69 14.38
CA ARG A 102 -22.85 -6.94 13.60
C ARG A 102 -22.85 -8.22 14.46
#